data_AF-A0A2A2VE28-F1
#
_entry.id   AF-A0A2A2VE28-F1
#
_cell.length_a   1.000
_cell.length_b   1.000
_cell.length_c   1.000
_cell.angle_alpha   90.00
_cell.angle_beta   90.00
_cell.angle_gamma   90.00
#
_symmetry.space_group_name_H-M   'P 1'
#
loop_
_entity.id
_entity.type
_entity.pdbx_description
1 polymer ?
#
loop_
_entity_poly.entity_id
_entity_poly.type
_entity_poly.pdbx_seq_one_letter_code
_entity_poly.pdbx_strand_id
1 'polypeptide(L)'
;MQGQPLPQPQPPAPQQPQVTIDAVMALLRDGMTRRFRIDIETDSTITGDESQERQDRNQFIEATTKFVQAWGPIVQANPTLAPLAGGLLKFGLSAFRSARPLEELFDETVDKLEAQAAQPKPPPQPSPDEVIKAQTAQQKGTAEIVKARTEAAASVQDAAVRERSAQIDMAGKVMDHQHKTAEHQMAMERAAVQALNPPTSQGPA
;
A
#
# COMPACT_ATOMS: atom_id res chain seq x y z
N MET A 1 -77.84 -23.84 98.10
CA MET A 1 -76.39 -23.59 97.94
C MET A 1 -75.99 -24.04 96.54
N GLN A 2 -75.39 -23.12 95.79
CA GLN A 2 -75.23 -23.10 94.33
C GLN A 2 -74.40 -24.27 93.76
N GLY A 3 -74.84 -24.81 92.61
CA GLY A 3 -74.07 -25.72 91.76
C GLY A 3 -73.85 -25.07 90.39
N GLN A 4 -72.58 -24.86 90.07
CA GLN A 4 -71.95 -24.13 88.95
C GLN A 4 -72.58 -24.35 87.55
N PRO A 5 -72.72 -23.30 86.71
CA PRO A 5 -73.12 -23.48 85.32
C PRO A 5 -72.02 -24.16 84.50
N LEU A 6 -72.42 -25.14 83.69
CA LEU A 6 -71.55 -26.00 82.89
C LEU A 6 -70.77 -25.20 81.81
N PRO A 7 -69.51 -25.58 81.52
CA PRO A 7 -68.70 -24.94 80.49
C PRO A 7 -69.22 -25.28 79.08
N GLN A 8 -69.34 -24.27 78.22
CA GLN A 8 -69.61 -24.49 76.79
C GLN A 8 -68.38 -25.12 76.10
N PRO A 9 -68.55 -26.16 75.27
CA PRO A 9 -67.44 -26.80 74.58
C PRO A 9 -66.89 -25.89 73.47
N GLN A 10 -65.58 -25.64 73.50
CA GLN A 10 -64.85 -24.99 72.41
C GLN A 10 -64.77 -25.92 71.18
N PRO A 11 -64.86 -25.39 69.94
CA PRO A 11 -64.71 -26.21 68.74
C PRO A 11 -63.28 -26.77 68.61
N PRO A 12 -63.12 -28.01 68.13
CA PRO A 12 -61.80 -28.65 68.02
C PRO A 12 -60.93 -27.96 66.96
N ALA A 13 -59.63 -27.83 67.27
CA ALA A 13 -58.62 -27.31 66.35
C ALA A 13 -58.47 -28.22 65.11
N PRO A 14 -58.19 -27.66 63.92
CA PRO A 14 -58.01 -28.45 62.70
C PRO A 14 -56.80 -29.39 62.84
N GLN A 15 -57.07 -30.68 62.76
CA GLN A 15 -56.06 -31.73 62.81
C GLN A 15 -55.23 -31.70 61.51
N GLN A 16 -53.92 -31.54 61.63
CA GLN A 16 -53.01 -31.73 60.50
C GLN A 16 -53.04 -33.21 60.10
N PRO A 17 -53.20 -33.54 58.80
CA PRO A 17 -53.33 -34.93 58.37
C PRO A 17 -52.06 -35.72 58.71
N GLN A 18 -52.23 -36.80 59.48
CA GLN A 18 -51.14 -37.71 59.81
C GLN A 18 -50.74 -38.50 58.56
N VAL A 19 -49.47 -38.42 58.17
CA VAL A 19 -48.92 -39.18 57.05
C VAL A 19 -48.85 -40.66 57.44
N THR A 20 -49.57 -41.51 56.71
CA THR A 20 -49.63 -42.95 56.97
C THR A 20 -48.47 -43.70 56.32
N ILE A 21 -48.05 -44.81 56.93
CA ILE A 21 -46.98 -45.68 56.40
C ILE A 21 -47.34 -46.19 54.99
N ASP A 22 -48.62 -46.47 54.74
CA ASP A 22 -49.10 -46.88 53.41
C ASP A 22 -48.93 -45.80 52.35
N ALA A 23 -49.15 -44.53 52.69
CA ALA A 23 -48.91 -43.42 51.77
C ALA A 23 -47.42 -43.29 51.42
N VAL A 24 -46.53 -43.53 52.39
CA VAL A 24 -45.07 -43.54 52.16
C VAL A 24 -44.67 -44.73 51.28
N MET A 25 -45.21 -45.92 51.52
CA MET A 25 -44.92 -47.11 50.73
C MET A 25 -45.49 -47.02 49.31
N ALA A 26 -46.63 -46.36 49.12
CA ALA A 26 -47.19 -46.05 47.81
C ALA A 26 -46.28 -45.10 47.02
N LEU A 27 -45.78 -44.04 47.65
CA LEU A 27 -44.82 -43.10 47.05
C LEU A 27 -43.50 -43.79 46.67
N LEU A 28 -42.98 -44.68 47.52
CA LEU A 28 -41.74 -45.42 47.25
C LEU A 28 -41.90 -46.46 46.12
N ARG A 29 -43.12 -46.97 45.90
CA ARG A 29 -43.45 -47.89 44.80
C ARG A 29 -43.84 -47.16 43.52
N ASP A 30 -44.19 -45.87 43.59
CA ASP A 30 -44.48 -45.04 42.43
C ASP A 30 -43.18 -44.77 41.63
N GLY A 31 -42.85 -45.73 40.77
CA GLY A 31 -41.63 -45.71 39.96
C GLY A 31 -41.60 -44.58 38.92
N MET A 32 -42.68 -43.81 38.77
CA MET A 32 -42.74 -42.69 37.82
C MET A 32 -41.80 -41.55 38.25
N THR A 33 -41.62 -41.30 39.55
CA THR A 33 -40.66 -40.30 40.06
C THR A 33 -39.20 -40.78 40.08
N ARG A 34 -38.95 -42.10 40.07
CA ARG A 34 -37.62 -42.71 40.13
C ARG A 34 -36.99 -43.05 38.77
N ARG A 35 -37.68 -42.79 37.65
CA ARG A 35 -37.26 -43.18 36.29
C ARG A 35 -36.72 -42.05 35.42
N PHE A 36 -36.40 -40.89 35.99
CA PHE A 36 -35.74 -39.84 35.22
C PHE A 36 -34.23 -40.04 35.25
N ARG A 37 -33.69 -40.52 34.13
CA ARG A 37 -32.26 -40.44 33.86
C ARG A 37 -32.03 -39.06 33.24
N ILE A 38 -31.48 -38.13 34.02
CA ILE A 38 -31.05 -36.83 33.52
C ILE A 38 -29.75 -37.08 32.76
N ASP A 39 -29.83 -37.18 31.45
CA ASP A 39 -28.66 -37.17 30.57
C ASP A 39 -28.29 -35.70 30.31
N ILE A 40 -27.12 -35.29 30.80
CA ILE A 40 -26.59 -33.94 30.56
C ILE A 40 -25.79 -34.01 29.27
N GLU A 41 -26.46 -33.78 28.15
CA GLU A 41 -25.83 -33.62 26.84
C GLU A 41 -25.03 -32.31 26.84
N THR A 42 -23.69 -32.40 26.92
CA THR A 42 -22.78 -31.24 26.90
C THR A 42 -22.87 -30.42 25.60
N ASP A 43 -23.47 -30.98 24.55
CA ASP A 43 -23.42 -30.43 23.19
C ASP A 43 -24.37 -29.22 22.96
N SER A 44 -25.47 -29.15 23.72
CA SER A 44 -26.47 -28.06 23.54
C SER A 44 -25.97 -26.70 24.02
N THR A 45 -24.98 -26.64 24.92
CA THR A 45 -24.33 -25.39 25.32
C THR A 45 -23.21 -25.00 24.35
N ILE A 46 -22.58 -25.99 23.69
CA ILE A 46 -21.48 -25.78 22.75
C ILE A 46 -22.00 -25.26 21.40
N THR A 47 -23.07 -25.84 20.87
CA THR A 47 -23.65 -25.42 19.58
C THR A 47 -24.16 -23.97 19.62
N GLY A 48 -24.70 -23.54 20.76
CA GLY A 48 -25.12 -22.15 20.98
C GLY A 48 -23.94 -21.17 20.99
N ASP A 49 -22.83 -21.52 21.65
CA ASP A 49 -21.62 -20.71 21.68
C ASP A 49 -20.95 -20.65 20.29
N GLU A 50 -20.87 -21.78 19.56
CA GLU A 50 -20.32 -21.79 18.20
C GLU A 50 -21.15 -20.98 17.20
N SER A 51 -22.48 -21.08 17.25
CA SER A 51 -23.35 -20.28 16.39
C SER A 51 -23.19 -18.79 16.68
N GLN A 52 -23.12 -18.43 17.96
CA GLN A 52 -22.88 -17.05 18.38
C GLN A 52 -21.50 -16.57 17.92
N GLU A 53 -20.45 -17.38 18.09
CA GLU A 53 -19.10 -17.02 17.68
C GLU A 53 -18.99 -16.87 16.15
N ARG A 54 -19.65 -17.75 15.38
CA ARG A 54 -19.76 -17.61 13.92
C ARG A 54 -20.47 -16.32 13.52
N GLN A 55 -21.55 -15.98 14.20
CA GLN A 55 -22.29 -14.74 13.94
C GLN A 55 -21.44 -13.50 14.28
N ASP A 56 -20.77 -13.50 15.42
CA ASP A 56 -19.90 -12.42 15.87
C ASP A 56 -18.72 -12.21 14.92
N ARG A 57 -18.11 -13.30 14.42
CA ARG A 57 -17.04 -13.24 13.39
C ARG A 57 -17.53 -12.64 12.09
N ASN A 58 -18.71 -13.03 11.61
CA ASN A 58 -19.28 -12.47 10.39
C ASN A 58 -19.58 -10.97 10.55
N GLN A 59 -20.19 -10.59 11.68
CA GLN A 59 -20.45 -9.18 12.00
C GLN A 59 -19.15 -8.37 12.11
N PHE A 60 -18.11 -8.94 12.72
CA PHE A 60 -16.78 -8.32 12.81
C PHE A 60 -16.18 -8.03 11.43
N ILE A 61 -16.18 -9.03 10.54
CA ILE A 61 -15.64 -8.88 9.17
C ILE A 61 -16.45 -7.83 8.42
N GLU A 62 -17.77 -7.86 8.52
CA GLU A 62 -18.65 -6.91 7.87
C GLU A 62 -18.45 -5.48 8.38
N ALA A 63 -18.39 -5.29 9.70
CA ALA A 63 -18.17 -4.00 10.33
C ALA A 63 -16.79 -3.42 9.98
N THR A 64 -15.75 -4.25 10.04
CA THR A 64 -14.37 -3.85 9.67
C THR A 64 -14.29 -3.46 8.20
N THR A 65 -14.92 -4.24 7.32
CA THR A 65 -14.97 -3.94 5.88
C THR A 65 -15.66 -2.61 5.61
N LYS A 66 -16.83 -2.37 6.23
CA LYS A 66 -17.55 -1.08 6.12
C LYS A 66 -16.73 0.07 6.68
N PHE A 67 -16.03 -0.14 7.79
CA PHE A 67 -15.15 0.87 8.38
C PHE A 67 -14.03 1.25 7.41
N VAL A 68 -13.33 0.26 6.84
CA VAL A 68 -12.24 0.51 5.87
C VAL A 68 -12.77 1.18 4.60
N GLN A 69 -13.96 0.81 4.12
CA GLN A 69 -14.58 1.48 2.96
C GLN A 69 -14.94 2.94 3.26
N ALA A 70 -15.40 3.26 4.47
CA ALA A 70 -15.76 4.62 4.86
C ALA A 70 -14.54 5.49 5.19
N TRP A 71 -13.58 4.95 5.93
CA TRP A 71 -12.42 5.68 6.43
C TRP A 71 -11.19 5.60 5.53
N GLY A 72 -11.09 4.56 4.69
CA GLY A 72 -9.99 4.38 3.74
C GLY A 72 -9.68 5.62 2.90
N PRO A 73 -10.65 6.20 2.16
CA PRO A 73 -10.39 7.42 1.39
C PRO A 73 -10.11 8.64 2.26
N ILE A 74 -10.69 8.73 3.45
CA ILE A 74 -10.48 9.85 4.39
C ILE A 74 -9.03 9.83 4.88
N VAL A 75 -8.53 8.66 5.25
CA VAL A 75 -7.13 8.46 5.69
C VAL A 75 -6.15 8.66 4.53
N GLN A 76 -6.50 8.21 3.32
CA GLN A 76 -5.68 8.48 2.13
C GLN A 76 -5.61 9.98 1.80
N ALA A 77 -6.72 10.70 1.94
CA ALA A 77 -6.78 12.13 1.70
C ALA A 77 -6.09 12.95 2.81
N ASN A 78 -6.18 12.48 4.07
CA ASN A 78 -5.54 13.13 5.22
C ASN A 78 -4.90 12.07 6.15
N PRO A 79 -3.61 11.75 5.93
CA PRO A 79 -2.89 10.76 6.74
C PRO A 79 -2.82 11.11 8.24
N THR A 80 -3.00 12.38 8.61
CA THR A 80 -3.04 12.82 10.02
C THR A 80 -4.21 12.21 10.80
N LEU A 81 -5.26 11.79 10.10
CA LEU A 81 -6.42 11.15 10.71
C LEU A 81 -6.25 9.64 10.91
N ALA A 82 -5.16 9.05 10.42
CA ALA A 82 -4.85 7.63 10.62
C ALA A 82 -4.89 7.17 12.09
N PRO A 83 -4.26 7.85 13.06
CA PRO A 83 -4.35 7.45 14.48
C PRO A 83 -5.77 7.52 15.03
N LEU A 84 -6.57 8.51 14.61
CA LEU A 84 -7.98 8.59 15.00
C LEU A 84 -8.80 7.42 14.42
N ALA A 85 -8.59 7.10 13.14
CA ALA A 85 -9.24 5.97 12.49
C ALA A 85 -8.85 4.63 13.15
N GLY A 86 -7.55 4.46 13.46
CA GLY A 86 -7.05 3.30 14.20
C GLY A 86 -7.65 3.17 15.60
N GLY A 87 -7.74 4.29 16.34
CA GLY A 87 -8.37 4.31 17.67
C GLY A 87 -9.86 3.99 17.64
N LEU A 88 -10.60 4.52 16.66
CA LEU A 88 -12.03 4.21 16.48
C LEU A 88 -12.25 2.74 16.09
N LEU A 89 -11.39 2.21 15.21
CA LEU A 89 -11.43 0.80 14.86
C LEU A 89 -11.13 -0.05 16.10
N LYS A 90 -10.02 0.18 16.82
CA LYS A 90 -9.68 -0.53 18.06
C LYS A 90 -10.80 -0.51 19.08
N PHE A 91 -11.41 0.65 19.30
CA PHE A 91 -12.56 0.79 20.19
C PHE A 91 -13.73 -0.11 19.74
N GLY A 92 -14.05 -0.15 18.45
CA GLY A 92 -15.06 -1.03 17.89
C GLY A 92 -14.70 -2.53 17.97
N LEU A 93 -13.42 -2.89 17.76
CA LEU A 93 -12.97 -4.28 17.83
C LEU A 93 -13.00 -4.83 19.26
N SER A 94 -12.75 -3.99 20.27
CA SER A 94 -12.77 -4.40 21.69
C SER A 94 -14.12 -4.95 22.18
N ALA A 95 -15.21 -4.67 21.43
CA ALA A 95 -16.54 -5.20 21.70
C ALA A 95 -16.71 -6.69 21.32
N PHE A 96 -15.82 -7.24 20.47
CA PHE A 96 -15.94 -8.61 19.96
C PHE A 96 -15.00 -9.57 20.69
N ARG A 97 -15.55 -10.62 21.30
CA ARG A 97 -14.75 -11.64 22.01
C ARG A 97 -13.79 -12.39 21.06
N SER A 98 -14.19 -12.56 19.81
CA SER A 98 -13.42 -13.16 18.72
C SER A 98 -12.29 -12.26 18.18
N ALA A 99 -12.24 -10.98 18.57
CA ALA A 99 -11.19 -10.06 18.15
C ALA A 99 -9.92 -10.15 19.00
N ARG A 100 -9.95 -10.77 20.20
CA ARG A 100 -8.78 -10.89 21.09
C ARG A 100 -7.48 -11.39 20.45
N PRO A 101 -7.46 -12.48 19.64
CA PRO A 101 -6.24 -12.89 18.96
C PRO A 101 -5.76 -11.90 17.90
N LEU A 102 -6.66 -11.03 17.42
CA LEU A 102 -6.33 -9.95 16.48
C LEU A 102 -5.97 -8.65 17.21
N GLU A 103 -6.34 -8.46 18.48
CA GLU A 103 -5.97 -7.30 19.28
C GLU A 103 -4.45 -7.21 19.46
N GLU A 104 -3.75 -8.33 19.68
CA GLU A 104 -2.27 -8.32 19.72
C GLU A 104 -1.67 -7.85 18.39
N LEU A 105 -2.15 -8.37 17.27
CA LEU A 105 -1.67 -7.97 15.94
C LEU A 105 -2.04 -6.51 15.60
N PHE A 106 -3.21 -6.08 16.03
CA PHE A 106 -3.69 -4.71 15.83
C PHE A 106 -2.86 -3.74 16.65
N ASP A 107 -2.59 -4.07 17.91
CA ASP A 107 -1.75 -3.28 18.81
C ASP A 107 -0.31 -3.23 18.30
N GLU A 108 0.25 -4.34 17.82
CA GLU A 108 1.58 -4.35 17.23
C GLU A 108 1.65 -3.50 15.94
N THR A 109 0.56 -3.45 15.18
CA THR A 109 0.47 -2.63 13.95
C THR A 109 0.32 -1.15 14.28
N VAL A 110 -0.52 -0.81 15.27
CA VAL A 110 -0.70 0.57 15.75
C VAL A 110 0.58 1.05 16.40
N ASP A 111 1.22 0.25 17.26
CA ASP A 111 2.49 0.59 17.92
C ASP A 111 3.62 0.75 16.89
N LYS A 112 3.69 -0.10 15.85
CA LYS A 112 4.63 0.11 14.74
C LYS A 112 4.34 1.39 13.96
N LEU A 113 3.07 1.76 13.76
CA LEU A 113 2.69 3.00 13.10
C LEU A 113 3.02 4.22 13.98
N GLU A 114 2.77 4.14 15.29
CA GLU A 114 3.09 5.17 16.26
C GLU A 114 4.61 5.30 16.45
N ALA A 115 5.37 4.21 16.52
CA ALA A 115 6.83 4.22 16.58
C ALA A 115 7.45 4.79 15.30
N GLN A 116 6.87 4.50 14.12
CA GLN A 116 7.26 5.15 12.86
C GLN A 116 6.90 6.65 12.85
N ALA A 117 5.83 7.05 13.52
CA ALA A 117 5.44 8.45 13.68
C ALA A 117 6.23 9.20 14.79
N ALA A 118 6.73 8.47 15.80
CA ALA A 118 7.46 8.97 16.96
C ALA A 118 8.99 8.92 16.80
N GLN A 119 9.50 8.15 15.82
CA GLN A 119 10.86 8.35 15.34
C GLN A 119 11.02 9.81 14.88
N PRO A 120 12.14 10.49 15.23
CA PRO A 120 12.36 11.86 14.80
C PRO A 120 12.23 11.90 13.27
N LYS A 121 11.23 12.68 12.82
CA LYS A 121 10.90 12.87 11.40
C LYS A 121 12.20 12.90 10.58
N PRO A 122 12.40 12.01 9.60
CA PRO A 122 13.21 12.36 8.44
C PRO A 122 12.71 13.74 7.98
N PRO A 123 13.59 14.64 7.51
CA PRO A 123 13.29 16.05 7.27
C PRO A 123 11.90 16.22 6.63
N PRO A 124 11.14 17.24 7.08
CA PRO A 124 9.67 17.29 7.04
C PRO A 124 9.09 16.76 5.73
N GLN A 125 8.05 15.91 5.85
CA GLN A 125 7.23 15.57 4.68
C GLN A 125 6.74 16.88 4.04
N PRO A 126 6.98 17.05 2.75
CA PRO A 126 6.77 18.32 2.09
C PRO A 126 5.29 18.72 2.16
N SER A 127 5.03 19.96 2.57
CA SER A 127 3.72 20.62 2.39
C SER A 127 3.27 20.52 0.90
N PRO A 128 1.98 20.73 0.55
CA PRO A 128 1.55 20.77 -0.86
C PRO A 128 2.41 21.70 -1.73
N ASP A 129 2.87 22.83 -1.18
CA ASP A 129 3.85 23.74 -1.77
C ASP A 129 5.22 23.13 -2.06
N GLU A 130 5.59 22.14 -1.27
CA GLU A 130 6.91 21.54 -1.18
C GLU A 130 6.98 20.26 -2.03
N VAL A 131 5.83 19.59 -2.26
CA VAL A 131 5.62 18.62 -3.36
C VAL A 131 5.68 19.35 -4.71
N ILE A 132 5.06 20.53 -4.83
CA ILE A 132 5.18 21.39 -6.01
C ILE A 132 6.63 21.87 -6.18
N LYS A 133 7.32 22.22 -5.10
CA LYS A 133 8.74 22.62 -5.15
C LYS A 133 9.65 21.47 -5.56
N ALA A 134 9.39 20.24 -5.09
CA ALA A 134 10.12 19.05 -5.49
C ALA A 134 9.86 18.71 -6.96
N GLN A 135 8.61 18.79 -7.43
CA GLN A 135 8.27 18.61 -8.84
C GLN A 135 8.89 19.71 -9.72
N THR A 136 8.90 20.95 -9.25
CA THR A 136 9.54 22.09 -9.92
C THR A 136 11.06 21.96 -9.94
N ALA A 137 11.67 21.47 -8.85
CA ALA A 137 13.11 21.20 -8.78
C ALA A 137 13.51 20.04 -9.69
N GLN A 138 12.69 18.99 -9.77
CA GLN A 138 12.88 17.88 -10.68
C GLN A 138 12.69 18.30 -12.14
N GLN A 139 11.69 19.15 -12.43
CA GLN A 139 11.51 19.72 -13.76
C GLN A 139 12.65 20.66 -14.13
N LYS A 140 13.14 21.50 -13.21
CA LYS A 140 14.31 22.36 -13.44
C LYS A 140 15.58 21.55 -13.64
N GLY A 141 15.82 20.52 -12.82
CA GLY A 141 16.95 19.61 -12.98
C GLY A 141 16.88 18.87 -14.32
N THR A 142 15.69 18.41 -14.71
CA THR A 142 15.49 17.78 -16.03
C THR A 142 15.68 18.78 -17.16
N ALA A 143 15.20 20.02 -17.00
CA ALA A 143 15.37 21.09 -17.98
C ALA A 143 16.85 21.50 -18.12
N GLU A 144 17.61 21.57 -17.02
CA GLU A 144 19.06 21.81 -17.06
C GLU A 144 19.80 20.63 -17.67
N ILE A 145 19.44 19.39 -17.37
CA ILE A 145 20.03 18.20 -18.02
C ILE A 145 19.73 18.19 -19.51
N VAL A 146 18.50 18.50 -19.92
CA VAL A 146 18.12 18.59 -21.33
C VAL A 146 18.87 19.74 -22.00
N LYS A 147 18.94 20.91 -21.37
CA LYS A 147 19.66 22.07 -21.90
C LYS A 147 21.15 21.79 -22.04
N ALA A 148 21.79 21.23 -21.01
CA ALA A 148 23.18 20.82 -21.03
C ALA A 148 23.44 19.74 -22.10
N ARG A 149 22.52 18.79 -22.29
CA ARG A 149 22.62 17.77 -23.33
C ARG A 149 22.44 18.38 -24.73
N THR A 150 21.54 19.35 -24.90
CA THR A 150 21.34 20.07 -26.16
C THR A 150 22.52 20.97 -26.48
N GLU A 151 23.08 21.68 -25.49
CA GLU A 151 24.30 22.50 -25.65
C GLU A 151 25.51 21.62 -25.96
N ALA A 152 25.66 20.48 -25.28
CA ALA A 152 26.71 19.50 -25.59
C ALA A 152 26.53 18.92 -27.00
N ALA A 153 25.30 18.56 -27.41
CA ALA A 153 25.01 18.07 -28.75
C ALA A 153 25.27 19.15 -29.82
N ALA A 154 24.89 20.40 -29.56
CA ALA A 154 25.15 21.52 -30.44
C ALA A 154 26.66 21.80 -30.58
N SER A 155 27.41 21.74 -29.47
CA SER A 155 28.87 21.90 -29.50
C SER A 155 29.58 20.75 -30.24
N VAL A 156 29.10 19.51 -30.09
CA VAL A 156 29.64 18.36 -30.83
C VAL A 156 29.31 18.49 -32.33
N GLN A 157 28.11 18.95 -32.66
CA GLN A 157 27.71 19.17 -34.05
C GLN A 157 28.50 20.32 -34.68
N ASP A 158 28.70 21.43 -33.98
CA ASP A 158 29.51 22.56 -34.45
C ASP A 158 30.97 22.14 -34.66
N ALA A 159 31.55 21.41 -33.71
CA ALA A 159 32.89 20.85 -33.84
C ALA A 159 33.00 19.89 -35.06
N ALA A 160 32.02 19.01 -35.25
CA ALA A 160 31.99 18.10 -36.40
C ALA A 160 31.84 18.84 -37.73
N VAL A 161 31.02 19.90 -37.79
CA VAL A 161 30.87 20.74 -38.98
C VAL A 161 32.17 21.48 -39.28
N ARG A 162 32.84 22.01 -38.26
CA ARG A 162 34.13 22.71 -38.40
C ARG A 162 35.26 21.78 -38.82
N GLU A 163 35.29 20.57 -38.29
CA GLU A 163 36.28 19.56 -38.70
C GLU A 163 36.03 19.12 -40.15
N ARG A 164 34.76 18.91 -40.53
CA ARG A 164 34.40 18.57 -41.91
C ARG A 164 34.73 19.70 -42.89
N SER A 165 34.46 20.95 -42.52
CA SER A 165 34.79 22.09 -43.39
C SER A 165 36.30 22.28 -43.51
N ALA A 166 37.07 22.08 -42.43
CA ALA A 166 38.52 22.09 -42.48
C ALA A 166 39.09 20.96 -43.36
N GLN A 167 38.52 19.76 -43.30
CA GLN A 167 38.90 18.65 -44.20
C GLN A 167 38.60 18.96 -45.66
N ILE A 168 37.44 19.56 -45.95
CA ILE A 168 37.07 19.97 -47.32
C ILE A 168 38.02 21.07 -47.82
N ASP A 169 38.35 22.07 -46.99
CA ASP A 169 39.28 23.14 -47.36
C ASP A 169 40.70 22.59 -47.61
N MET A 170 41.18 21.68 -46.75
CA MET A 170 42.46 21.00 -46.95
C MET A 170 42.46 20.15 -48.22
N ALA A 171 41.41 19.38 -48.48
CA ALA A 171 41.26 18.60 -49.71
C ALA A 171 41.24 19.50 -50.96
N GLY A 172 40.53 20.64 -50.89
CA GLY A 172 40.51 21.65 -51.94
C GLY A 172 41.90 22.21 -52.22
N LYS A 173 42.66 22.57 -51.18
CA LYS A 173 44.05 23.06 -51.31
C LYS A 173 45.00 22.01 -51.86
N VAL A 174 44.87 20.75 -51.44
CA VAL A 174 45.68 19.64 -51.97
C VAL A 174 45.35 19.38 -53.44
N MET A 175 44.08 19.47 -53.82
CA MET A 175 43.65 19.33 -55.21
C MET A 175 44.17 20.48 -56.08
N ASP A 176 44.05 21.73 -55.62
CA ASP A 176 44.60 22.91 -56.31
C ASP A 176 46.12 22.82 -56.47
N HIS A 177 46.82 22.38 -55.43
CA HIS A 177 48.27 22.15 -55.50
C HIS A 177 48.63 21.05 -56.49
N GLN A 178 47.89 19.93 -56.52
CA GLN A 178 48.09 18.87 -57.49
C GLN A 178 47.83 19.36 -58.92
N HIS A 179 46.77 20.14 -59.13
CA HIS A 179 46.48 20.75 -60.42
C HIS A 179 47.63 21.65 -60.87
N LYS A 180 48.08 22.59 -60.02
CA LYS A 180 49.21 23.47 -60.36
C LYS A 180 50.50 22.71 -60.63
N THR A 181 50.77 21.64 -59.87
CA THR A 181 51.97 20.81 -60.07
C THR A 181 51.88 20.03 -61.38
N ALA A 182 50.69 19.48 -61.70
CA ALA A 182 50.45 18.78 -62.95
C ALA A 182 50.52 19.75 -64.15
N GLU A 183 49.94 20.94 -64.05
CA GLU A 183 50.06 21.99 -65.07
C GLU A 183 51.52 22.40 -65.27
N HIS A 184 52.28 22.56 -64.19
CA HIS A 184 53.71 22.88 -64.27
C HIS A 184 54.51 21.76 -64.95
N GLN A 185 54.22 20.49 -64.63
CA GLN A 185 54.84 19.34 -65.28
C GLN A 185 54.48 19.27 -66.77
N MET A 186 53.21 19.49 -67.13
CA MET A 186 52.78 19.54 -68.53
C MET A 186 53.41 20.73 -69.27
N ALA A 187 53.57 21.88 -68.63
CA ALA A 187 54.22 23.04 -69.22
C ALA A 187 55.72 22.78 -69.45
N MET A 188 56.40 22.15 -68.50
CA MET A 188 57.79 21.71 -68.63
C MET A 188 57.94 20.67 -69.75
N GLU A 189 57.00 19.71 -69.84
CA GLU A 189 57.00 18.70 -70.90
C GLU A 189 56.73 19.34 -72.28
N ARG A 190 55.77 20.25 -72.37
CA ARG A 190 55.53 21.04 -73.60
C ARG A 190 56.75 21.86 -74.00
N ALA A 191 57.41 22.51 -73.05
CA ALA A 191 58.63 23.27 -73.30
C ALA A 191 59.80 22.35 -73.74
N ALA A 192 59.94 21.16 -73.12
CA ALA A 192 60.95 20.18 -73.50
C ALA A 192 60.68 19.59 -74.89
N VAL A 193 59.43 19.26 -75.21
CA VAL A 193 59.01 18.77 -76.54
C VAL A 193 59.21 19.86 -77.61
N GLN A 194 58.96 21.13 -77.28
CA GLN A 194 59.21 22.26 -78.18
C GLN A 194 60.70 22.57 -78.35
N ALA A 195 61.54 22.32 -77.33
CA ALA A 195 62.99 22.38 -77.46
C ALA A 195 63.57 21.21 -78.28
N LEU A 196 62.91 20.05 -78.28
CA LEU A 196 63.24 18.90 -79.12
C LEU A 196 62.73 19.01 -80.57
N ASN A 197 61.87 19.97 -80.88
CA ASN A 197 61.37 20.22 -82.23
C ASN A 197 61.33 21.73 -82.56
N PRO A 198 62.48 22.34 -82.93
CA PRO A 198 62.54 23.76 -83.25
C PRO A 198 61.69 24.08 -84.51
N PRO A 199 60.98 25.22 -84.55
CA PRO A 199 60.24 25.63 -85.74
C PRO A 199 61.22 25.92 -86.88
N THR A 200 61.15 25.13 -87.95
CA THR A 200 61.74 25.42 -89.25
C THR A 200 61.17 26.75 -89.76
N SER A 201 61.90 27.84 -89.51
CA SER A 201 61.59 29.18 -90.03
C SER A 201 62.77 29.67 -90.85
N GLN A 202 62.76 29.41 -92.15
CA GLN A 202 63.28 30.25 -93.25
C GLN A 202 62.61 29.73 -94.53
N GLY A 203 61.96 30.47 -95.42
CA GLY A 203 61.84 31.91 -95.71
C GLY A 203 61.46 32.03 -97.20
N PRO A 204 60.81 33.12 -97.66
CA PRO A 204 60.21 33.23 -98.99
C PRO A 204 61.24 33.54 -100.10
N ALA A 205 61.02 32.97 -101.28
CA ALA A 205 61.51 33.44 -102.58
C ALA A 205 60.59 32.93 -103.69
#